data_AF-A0A6N2SCF0-F1
#
_entry.id   AF-A0A6N2SCF0-F1
#
_cell.length_a   1.000
_cell.length_b   1.000
_cell.length_c   1.000
_cell.angle_alpha   90.00
_cell.angle_beta   90.00
_cell.angle_gamma   90.00
#
_symmetry.space_group_name_H-M   'P 1'
#
loop_
_entity.id
_entity.type
_entity.pdbx_description
1 polymer ?
#
loop_
_entity_poly.entity_id
_entity_poly.type
_entity_poly.pdbx_seq_one_letter_code
_entity_poly.pdbx_strand_id
1 'polypeptide(L)'
;MQNRRVALIPAYQPNSGMAQLVQEIKDTGFQIVVVDDGSSPEKEEVFRMAAKNAVILKHNENRGKGRALKTGLDYIYSKFSADCVVVTVDADGQHKPNDVERVCKEAENHAGCLILGSRKMKGDIPLRSRFGNTVTRLVYQLFTKIRVYDTQTGLRAFEGALIPKFLGIVGERYEYEMNVLLECSGCHIPIKEVSIETVYLDNNSSSHFDTLKDSYRIYKEILKFSAASFGSFLIDYGMYSLLTAITATGFANGGAVAFSNIGARIVSAVFNYMVNRNMVFQSKENPVKSALKYFTLAVGILVGNTIMLEILVNAIGMNHYVGKLCTEFIFFFASWFVQSHFIFQKKEE
;
A
#
# COMPACT_ATOMS: atom_id res chain seq x y z
N MET A 1 40.13 10.90 0.28
CA MET A 1 38.92 10.69 -0.57
C MET A 1 37.77 10.46 0.39
N GLN A 2 36.78 11.35 0.43
CA GLN A 2 35.63 11.22 1.32
C GLN A 2 34.83 9.98 0.91
N ASN A 3 34.51 9.07 1.84
CA ASN A 3 33.75 7.86 1.51
C ASN A 3 32.40 8.26 0.90
N ARG A 4 32.16 7.79 -0.34
CA ARG A 4 30.95 8.09 -1.10
C ARG A 4 29.79 7.16 -0.79
N ARG A 5 29.96 6.12 0.04
CA ARG A 5 28.93 5.13 0.34
C ARG A 5 28.30 5.38 1.70
N VAL A 6 26.98 5.55 1.73
CA VAL A 6 26.23 5.83 2.96
C VAL A 6 25.11 4.80 3.14
N ALA A 7 25.09 4.13 4.28
CA ALA A 7 23.98 3.27 4.68
C ALA A 7 23.02 4.06 5.58
N LEU A 8 21.74 4.10 5.21
CA LEU A 8 20.68 4.73 5.98
C LEU A 8 19.77 3.66 6.59
N ILE A 9 19.69 3.64 7.92
CA ILE A 9 18.96 2.62 8.68
C ILE A 9 17.85 3.29 9.50
N PRO A 10 16.59 3.30 9.03
CA PRO A 10 15.47 3.69 9.88
C PRO A 10 15.17 2.57 10.89
N ALA A 11 15.05 2.92 12.16
CA ALA A 11 14.84 1.95 13.25
C ALA A 11 13.74 2.41 14.20
N TYR A 12 12.79 1.51 14.47
CA TYR A 12 11.83 1.65 15.56
C TYR A 12 11.83 0.36 16.36
N GLN A 13 12.08 0.47 17.66
CA GLN A 13 12.09 -0.67 18.58
C GLN A 13 13.01 -1.85 18.15
N PRO A 14 14.26 -1.60 17.70
CA PRO A 14 15.12 -2.63 17.12
C PRO A 14 15.50 -3.74 18.12
N ASN A 15 15.93 -4.88 17.61
CA ASN A 15 16.55 -5.94 18.43
C ASN A 15 18.06 -5.66 18.63
N SER A 16 18.72 -6.46 19.45
CA SER A 16 20.17 -6.34 19.68
C SER A 16 21.02 -6.59 18.43
N GLY A 17 20.48 -7.30 17.43
CA GLY A 17 21.14 -7.58 16.15
C GLY A 17 21.44 -6.35 15.32
N MET A 18 20.72 -5.22 15.52
CA MET A 18 20.99 -3.97 14.80
C MET A 18 22.42 -3.46 15.03
N ALA A 19 22.94 -3.57 16.25
CA ALA A 19 24.31 -3.10 16.55
C ALA A 19 25.37 -3.94 15.81
N GLN A 20 25.12 -5.24 15.68
CA GLN A 20 25.97 -6.14 14.89
C GLN A 20 25.88 -5.81 13.39
N LEU A 21 24.66 -5.64 12.86
CA LEU A 21 24.46 -5.23 11.46
C LEU A 21 25.21 -3.94 11.13
N VAL A 22 25.14 -2.94 12.02
CA VAL A 22 25.87 -1.68 11.88
C VAL A 22 27.38 -1.91 11.84
N GLN A 23 27.92 -2.76 12.71
CA GLN A 23 29.35 -3.12 12.67
C GLN A 23 29.72 -3.80 11.35
N GLU A 24 28.97 -4.82 10.94
CA GLU A 24 29.27 -5.58 9.73
C GLU A 24 29.21 -4.70 8.46
N ILE A 25 28.24 -3.78 8.37
CA ILE A 25 28.17 -2.81 7.27
C ILE A 25 29.35 -1.82 7.36
N LYS A 26 29.74 -1.40 8.57
CA LYS A 26 30.86 -0.46 8.76
C LYS A 26 32.16 -1.04 8.24
N ASP A 27 32.39 -2.32 8.49
CA ASP A 27 33.59 -3.06 8.06
C ASP A 27 33.71 -3.16 6.53
N THR A 28 32.60 -2.99 5.79
CA THR A 28 32.61 -2.90 4.32
C THR A 28 32.93 -1.49 3.78
N GLY A 29 33.18 -0.51 4.66
CA GLY A 29 33.62 0.84 4.31
C GLY A 29 32.49 1.88 4.20
N PHE A 30 31.27 1.57 4.62
CA PHE A 30 30.17 2.54 4.61
C PHE A 30 30.30 3.58 5.72
N GLN A 31 29.82 4.80 5.45
CA GLN A 31 29.36 5.70 6.49
C GLN A 31 27.93 5.32 6.86
N ILE A 32 27.57 5.34 8.14
CA ILE A 32 26.28 4.82 8.59
C ILE A 32 25.51 5.92 9.29
N VAL A 33 24.26 6.11 8.88
CA VAL A 33 23.27 6.99 9.51
C VAL A 33 22.13 6.11 9.98
N VAL A 34 21.89 6.08 11.29
CA VAL A 34 20.75 5.40 11.89
C VAL A 34 19.76 6.46 12.37
N VAL A 35 18.46 6.22 12.15
CA VAL A 35 17.41 7.10 12.65
C VAL A 35 16.55 6.32 13.64
N ASP A 36 16.68 6.64 14.92
CA ASP A 36 15.77 6.19 15.98
C ASP A 36 14.44 6.95 15.88
N ASP A 37 13.41 6.28 15.36
CA ASP A 37 12.05 6.83 15.20
C ASP A 37 11.27 6.78 16.51
N GLY A 38 11.86 7.29 17.61
CA GLY A 38 11.19 7.40 18.91
C GLY A 38 11.00 6.07 19.64
N SER A 39 12.03 5.22 19.68
CA SER A 39 12.00 3.97 20.46
C SER A 39 11.95 4.23 21.97
N SER A 40 11.47 3.23 22.72
CA SER A 40 11.40 3.30 24.18
C SER A 40 12.80 3.32 24.82
N PRO A 41 12.93 3.82 26.06
CA PRO A 41 14.20 3.82 26.79
C PRO A 41 14.88 2.45 26.90
N GLU A 42 14.11 1.36 26.89
CA GLU A 42 14.62 -0.01 26.91
C GLU A 42 15.54 -0.35 25.72
N LYS A 43 15.43 0.41 24.62
CA LYS A 43 16.23 0.22 23.41
C LYS A 43 17.48 1.10 23.36
N GLU A 44 17.68 1.96 24.34
CA GLU A 44 18.78 2.93 24.39
C GLU A 44 20.16 2.24 24.26
N GLU A 45 20.33 1.08 24.88
CA GLU A 45 21.57 0.30 24.78
C GLU A 45 21.92 -0.05 23.32
N VAL A 46 20.93 -0.47 22.53
CA VAL A 46 21.12 -0.88 21.15
C VAL A 46 21.63 0.30 20.32
N PHE A 47 21.05 1.48 20.52
CA PHE A 47 21.48 2.71 19.85
C PHE A 47 22.84 3.20 20.35
N ARG A 48 23.13 3.07 21.65
CA ARG A 48 24.46 3.41 22.21
C ARG A 48 25.56 2.55 21.62
N MET A 49 25.29 1.26 21.42
CA MET A 49 26.23 0.35 20.77
C MET A 49 26.39 0.67 19.27
N ALA A 50 25.30 0.95 18.57
CA ALA A 50 25.35 1.39 17.16
C ALA A 50 26.11 2.71 16.97
N ALA A 51 26.00 3.65 17.93
CA ALA A 51 26.65 4.96 17.90
C ALA A 51 28.19 4.89 17.87
N LYS A 52 28.78 3.75 18.22
CA LYS A 52 30.24 3.52 18.09
C LYS A 52 30.71 3.56 16.63
N ASN A 53 29.81 3.24 15.69
CA ASN A 53 30.13 3.07 14.27
C ASN A 53 29.23 3.89 13.33
N ALA A 54 28.17 4.51 13.86
CA ALA A 54 27.16 5.23 13.10
C ALA A 54 26.79 6.57 13.74
N VAL A 55 26.32 7.50 12.92
CA VAL A 55 25.61 8.70 13.38
C VAL A 55 24.19 8.30 13.75
N ILE A 56 23.74 8.65 14.96
CA ILE A 56 22.37 8.41 15.42
C ILE A 56 21.58 9.71 15.38
N LEU A 57 20.51 9.74 14.59
CA LEU A 57 19.48 10.78 14.63
C LEU A 57 18.30 10.24 15.43
N LYS A 58 17.62 11.09 16.20
CA LYS A 58 16.54 10.65 17.10
C LYS A 58 15.30 11.52 16.94
N HIS A 59 14.14 10.87 16.84
CA HIS A 59 12.84 11.50 17.02
C HIS A 59 12.36 11.37 18.47
N ASN A 60 11.59 12.34 18.94
CA ASN A 60 11.01 12.32 20.28
C ASN A 60 9.90 11.26 20.43
N GLU A 61 9.21 10.95 19.33
CA GLU A 61 8.12 9.98 19.25
C GLU A 61 8.14 9.28 17.89
N ASN A 62 7.38 8.19 17.74
CA ASN A 62 7.26 7.48 16.47
C ASN A 62 6.50 8.31 15.43
N ARG A 63 7.20 8.70 14.37
CA ARG A 63 6.64 9.48 13.26
C ARG A 63 6.41 8.65 12.00
N GLY A 64 6.97 7.45 11.93
CA GLY A 64 6.83 6.51 10.83
C GLY A 64 8.11 6.31 10.02
N LYS A 65 8.21 5.14 9.37
CA LYS A 65 9.36 4.75 8.55
C LYS A 65 9.70 5.77 7.46
N GLY A 66 8.70 6.28 6.74
CA GLY A 66 8.88 7.31 5.72
C GLY A 66 9.50 8.59 6.30
N ARG A 67 9.04 9.04 7.47
CA ARG A 67 9.60 10.20 8.15
C ARG A 67 11.03 9.95 8.62
N ALA A 68 11.32 8.77 9.15
CA ALA A 68 12.67 8.37 9.54
C ALA A 68 13.62 8.36 8.35
N LEU A 69 13.19 7.80 7.21
CA LEU A 69 13.93 7.86 5.95
C LEU A 69 14.18 9.31 5.53
N LYS A 70 13.15 10.16 5.49
CA LYS A 70 13.31 11.58 5.13
C LYS A 70 14.27 12.33 6.06
N THR A 71 14.19 12.12 7.36
CA THR A 71 15.13 12.72 8.33
C THR A 71 16.57 12.29 8.05
N GLY A 72 16.79 11.01 7.75
CA GLY A 72 18.12 10.51 7.37
C GLY A 72 18.60 11.06 6.03
N LEU A 73 17.72 11.13 5.03
CA LEU A 73 18.04 11.69 3.72
C LEU A 73 18.38 13.18 3.78
N ASP A 74 17.65 13.96 4.58
CA ASP A 74 17.93 15.38 4.82
C ASP A 74 19.31 15.58 5.47
N TYR A 75 19.63 14.78 6.48
CA TYR A 75 20.98 14.77 7.07
C TYR A 75 22.05 14.43 6.04
N ILE A 76 21.85 13.37 5.24
CA ILE A 76 22.80 12.94 4.22
C ILE A 76 23.02 14.04 3.18
N TYR A 77 21.94 14.65 2.69
CA TYR A 77 22.00 15.76 1.75
C TYR A 77 22.80 16.96 2.29
N SER A 78 22.71 17.22 3.60
CA SER A 78 23.46 18.32 4.23
C SER A 78 24.94 18.03 4.48
N LYS A 79 25.36 16.75 4.48
CA LYS A 79 26.72 16.33 4.91
C LYS A 79 27.55 15.68 3.82
N PHE A 80 26.93 15.12 2.80
CA PHE A 80 27.60 14.38 1.74
C PHE A 80 27.40 15.07 0.39
N SER A 81 28.33 14.85 -0.51
CA SER A 81 28.25 15.34 -1.89
C SER A 81 27.17 14.59 -2.68
N ALA A 82 26.65 15.23 -3.73
CA ALA A 82 25.58 14.67 -4.55
C ALA A 82 25.96 13.36 -5.29
N ASP A 83 27.26 13.11 -5.49
CA ASP A 83 27.83 11.89 -6.08
C ASP A 83 27.99 10.74 -5.07
N CYS A 84 27.51 10.89 -3.83
CA CYS A 84 27.43 9.77 -2.89
C CYS A 84 26.36 8.76 -3.34
N VAL A 85 26.50 7.50 -2.92
CA VAL A 85 25.49 6.46 -3.07
C VAL A 85 24.89 6.19 -1.70
N VAL A 86 23.58 6.34 -1.62
CA VAL A 86 22.79 6.03 -0.43
C VAL A 86 22.20 4.65 -0.58
N VAL A 87 22.32 3.82 0.45
CA VAL A 87 21.69 2.51 0.55
C VAL A 87 20.78 2.49 1.77
N THR A 88 19.47 2.32 1.58
CA THR A 88 18.54 2.12 2.70
C THR A 88 18.58 0.67 3.14
N VAL A 89 18.62 0.42 4.44
CA VAL A 89 18.69 -0.93 5.03
C VAL A 89 17.73 -1.02 6.21
N ASP A 90 16.90 -2.06 6.27
CA ASP A 90 16.03 -2.29 7.42
C ASP A 90 16.84 -2.72 8.67
N ALA A 91 16.41 -2.26 9.84
CA ALA A 91 17.12 -2.46 11.11
C ALA A 91 16.97 -3.87 11.73
N ASP A 92 16.23 -4.78 11.09
CA ASP A 92 15.87 -6.10 11.62
C ASP A 92 16.91 -7.19 11.35
N GLY A 93 17.96 -6.87 10.59
CA GLY A 93 19.05 -7.80 10.26
C GLY A 93 18.75 -8.75 9.10
N GLN A 94 17.66 -8.53 8.35
CA GLN A 94 17.31 -9.40 7.22
C GLN A 94 18.21 -9.25 5.99
N HIS A 95 18.89 -8.10 5.88
CA HIS A 95 19.76 -7.76 4.76
C HIS A 95 21.21 -8.10 5.09
N LYS A 96 21.81 -9.03 4.32
CA LYS A 96 23.23 -9.36 4.48
C LYS A 96 24.10 -8.17 4.03
N PRO A 97 25.25 -7.90 4.69
CA PRO A 97 26.21 -6.89 4.25
C PRO A 97 26.64 -7.06 2.78
N ASN A 98 26.78 -8.30 2.31
CA ASN A 98 27.09 -8.60 0.90
C ASN A 98 26.00 -8.14 -0.06
N ASP A 99 24.73 -8.19 0.33
CA ASP A 99 23.62 -7.72 -0.50
C ASP A 99 23.55 -6.19 -0.50
N VAL A 100 23.84 -5.54 0.64
CA VAL A 100 24.03 -4.08 0.75
C VAL A 100 25.15 -3.61 -0.19
N GLU A 101 26.29 -4.30 -0.20
CA GLU A 101 27.40 -3.98 -1.10
C GLU A 101 27.03 -4.20 -2.57
N ARG A 102 26.28 -5.26 -2.88
CA ARG A 102 25.85 -5.57 -4.25
C ARG A 102 24.92 -4.50 -4.82
N VAL A 103 23.90 -4.07 -4.07
CA VAL A 103 23.00 -3.00 -4.53
C VAL A 103 23.73 -1.66 -4.64
N CYS A 104 24.69 -1.40 -3.75
CA CYS A 104 25.52 -0.19 -3.80
C CYS A 104 26.37 -0.14 -5.07
N LYS A 105 27.09 -1.22 -5.38
CA LYS A 105 27.91 -1.33 -6.61
C LYS A 105 27.07 -1.14 -7.87
N GLU A 106 25.86 -1.69 -7.89
CA GLU A 106 24.95 -1.52 -9.03
C GLU A 106 24.51 -0.05 -9.19
N ALA A 107 24.27 0.66 -8.08
CA ALA A 107 23.93 2.09 -8.12
C ALA A 107 25.12 2.95 -8.54
N GLU A 108 26.35 2.60 -8.13
CA GLU A 108 27.59 3.25 -8.60
C GLU A 108 27.77 3.12 -10.12
N ASN A 109 27.40 1.98 -10.70
CA ASN A 109 27.50 1.73 -12.14
C ASN A 109 26.35 2.36 -12.95
N HIS A 110 25.28 2.79 -12.29
CA HIS A 110 24.05 3.25 -12.91
C HIS A 110 23.53 4.54 -12.25
N ALA A 111 24.28 5.62 -12.47
CA ALA A 111 23.91 6.97 -12.05
C ALA A 111 22.47 7.32 -12.47
N GLY A 112 21.76 8.04 -11.59
CA GLY A 112 20.35 8.40 -11.80
C GLY A 112 19.35 7.23 -11.84
N CYS A 113 19.72 6.01 -11.44
CA CYS A 113 18.80 4.88 -11.31
C CYS A 113 18.42 4.61 -9.85
N LEU A 114 17.21 4.09 -9.64
CA LEU A 114 16.82 3.46 -8.37
C LEU A 114 17.08 1.95 -8.46
N ILE A 115 17.97 1.46 -7.62
CA ILE A 115 18.28 0.03 -7.52
C ILE A 115 17.50 -0.56 -6.35
N LEU A 116 16.85 -1.70 -6.58
CA LEU A 116 16.09 -2.44 -5.58
C LEU A 116 16.77 -3.80 -5.32
N GLY A 117 17.00 -4.11 -4.05
CA GLY A 117 17.35 -5.46 -3.62
C GLY A 117 16.11 -6.34 -3.63
N SER A 118 15.97 -7.18 -4.64
CA SER A 118 14.79 -7.99 -4.89
C SER A 118 14.98 -9.43 -4.43
N ARG A 119 14.08 -9.91 -3.57
CA ARG A 119 14.09 -11.28 -3.07
C ARG A 119 13.53 -12.19 -4.16
N LYS A 120 14.37 -12.60 -5.12
CA LYS A 120 13.93 -13.55 -6.16
C LYS A 120 13.46 -14.82 -5.45
N MET A 121 12.21 -15.20 -5.72
CA MET A 121 11.44 -16.26 -5.03
C MET A 121 12.10 -17.66 -5.15
N LYS A 122 13.20 -17.88 -4.45
CA LYS A 122 13.77 -19.20 -4.16
C LYS A 122 13.77 -19.38 -2.65
N GLY A 123 12.79 -20.12 -2.14
CA GLY A 123 12.67 -20.47 -0.71
C GLY A 123 11.27 -20.30 -0.12
N ASP A 124 11.09 -20.81 1.10
CA ASP A 124 9.88 -20.77 1.93
C ASP A 124 9.54 -19.34 2.38
N ILE A 125 9.12 -18.48 1.45
CA ILE A 125 8.53 -17.19 1.80
C ILE A 125 7.17 -17.48 2.47
N PRO A 126 6.90 -16.97 3.68
CA PRO A 126 5.59 -17.13 4.31
C PRO A 126 4.47 -16.72 3.35
N LEU A 127 3.48 -17.61 3.16
CA LEU A 127 2.40 -17.46 2.17
C LEU A 127 1.69 -16.09 2.23
N ARG A 128 1.59 -15.51 3.43
CA ARG A 128 0.96 -14.20 3.67
C ARG A 128 1.74 -13.03 3.05
N SER A 129 3.06 -13.03 3.18
CA SER A 129 3.93 -12.00 2.59
C SER A 129 4.00 -12.12 1.07
N ARG A 130 3.90 -13.35 0.53
CA ARG A 130 3.79 -13.59 -0.92
C ARG A 130 2.50 -12.98 -1.49
N PHE A 131 1.37 -13.14 -0.79
CA PHE A 131 0.09 -12.64 -1.28
C PHE A 131 0.05 -11.10 -1.31
N GLY A 132 0.51 -10.44 -0.23
CA GLY A 132 0.59 -8.98 -0.16
C GLY A 132 1.42 -8.37 -1.29
N ASN A 133 2.66 -8.84 -1.47
CA ASN A 133 3.53 -8.36 -2.56
C ASN A 133 2.97 -8.71 -3.95
N THR A 134 2.24 -9.83 -4.11
CA THR A 134 1.61 -10.18 -5.39
C THR A 134 0.54 -9.16 -5.78
N VAL A 135 -0.32 -8.79 -4.84
CA VAL A 135 -1.39 -7.80 -5.08
C VAL A 135 -0.79 -6.43 -5.40
N THR A 136 0.13 -5.92 -4.57
CA THR A 136 0.76 -4.61 -4.83
C THR A 136 1.54 -4.59 -6.13
N ARG A 137 2.23 -5.67 -6.49
CA ARG A 137 2.92 -5.81 -7.78
C ARG A 137 1.95 -5.72 -8.96
N LEU A 138 0.82 -6.44 -8.90
CA LEU A 138 -0.16 -6.42 -9.98
C LEU A 138 -0.76 -5.03 -10.15
N VAL A 139 -1.15 -4.39 -9.05
CA VAL A 139 -1.67 -3.02 -9.06
C VAL A 139 -0.62 -2.06 -9.63
N TYR A 140 0.61 -2.11 -9.14
CA TYR A 140 1.71 -1.27 -9.63
C TYR A 140 1.94 -1.43 -11.14
N GLN A 141 2.03 -2.67 -11.62
CA GLN A 141 2.24 -2.97 -13.03
C GLN A 141 1.08 -2.48 -13.91
N LEU A 142 -0.17 -2.58 -13.42
CA LEU A 142 -1.34 -2.09 -14.15
C LEU A 142 -1.30 -0.57 -14.33
N PHE A 143 -0.92 0.19 -13.29
CA PHE A 143 -0.91 1.65 -13.33
C PHE A 143 0.32 2.25 -14.03
N THR A 144 1.50 1.63 -13.86
CA THR A 144 2.77 2.18 -14.36
C THR A 144 3.24 1.54 -15.67
N LYS A 145 2.70 0.36 -16.02
CA LYS A 145 3.22 -0.53 -17.07
C LYS A 145 4.66 -1.02 -16.85
N ILE A 146 5.27 -0.70 -15.70
CA ILE A 146 6.63 -1.12 -15.33
C ILE A 146 6.54 -2.38 -14.45
N ARG A 147 7.43 -3.34 -14.73
CA ARG A 147 7.53 -4.57 -13.93
C ARG A 147 8.57 -4.39 -12.83
N VAL A 148 8.12 -4.44 -11.58
CA VAL A 148 8.96 -4.53 -10.38
C VAL A 148 8.52 -5.77 -9.61
N TYR A 149 9.43 -6.69 -9.32
CA TYR A 149 9.12 -7.95 -8.64
C TYR A 149 8.89 -7.76 -7.13
N ASP A 150 9.74 -6.97 -6.47
CA ASP A 150 9.64 -6.73 -5.02
C ASP A 150 9.36 -5.25 -4.73
N THR A 151 8.08 -4.90 -4.70
CA THR A 151 7.63 -3.53 -4.42
C THR A 151 7.83 -3.11 -2.96
N GLN A 152 8.03 -4.09 -2.07
CA GLN A 152 8.05 -3.91 -0.62
C GLN A 152 9.45 -4.04 -0.01
N THR A 153 10.50 -4.12 -0.84
CA THR A 153 11.87 -4.17 -0.33
C THR A 153 12.30 -2.83 0.28
N GLY A 154 12.83 -2.89 1.50
CA GLY A 154 13.50 -1.77 2.17
C GLY A 154 14.98 -1.63 1.79
N LEU A 155 15.57 -2.63 1.11
CA LEU A 155 16.93 -2.56 0.59
C LEU A 155 16.93 -1.87 -0.77
N ARG A 156 17.31 -0.59 -0.79
CA ARG A 156 17.31 0.24 -2.00
C ARG A 156 18.59 1.03 -2.09
N ALA A 157 19.11 1.26 -3.28
CA ALA A 157 20.29 2.07 -3.50
C ALA A 157 20.07 3.09 -4.61
N PHE A 158 20.58 4.30 -4.42
CA PHE A 158 20.47 5.40 -5.38
C PHE A 158 21.54 6.47 -5.14
N GLU A 159 21.79 7.28 -6.16
CA GLU A 159 22.73 8.41 -6.08
C GLU A 159 22.14 9.58 -5.29
N GLY A 160 22.99 10.26 -4.51
CA GLY A 160 22.63 11.39 -3.64
C GLY A 160 21.94 12.53 -4.38
N ALA A 161 22.21 12.69 -5.68
CA ALA A 161 21.53 13.63 -6.56
C ALA A 161 20.00 13.45 -6.61
N LEU A 162 19.48 12.26 -6.28
CA LEU A 162 18.04 11.98 -6.21
C LEU A 162 17.38 12.38 -4.87
N ILE A 163 18.18 12.68 -3.84
CA ILE A 163 17.66 13.01 -2.50
C ILE A 163 16.66 14.18 -2.50
N PRO A 164 16.92 15.33 -3.15
CA PRO A 164 15.97 16.45 -3.14
C PRO A 164 14.59 16.08 -3.66
N LYS A 165 14.54 15.24 -4.70
CA LYS A 165 13.28 14.73 -5.25
C LYS A 165 12.59 13.81 -4.26
N PHE A 166 13.32 12.88 -3.65
CA PHE A 166 12.75 11.92 -2.70
C PHE A 166 12.23 12.60 -1.42
N LEU A 167 12.90 13.64 -0.93
CA LEU A 167 12.41 14.45 0.19
C LEU A 167 11.05 15.12 -0.09
N GLY A 168 10.77 15.46 -1.35
CA GLY A 168 9.51 16.08 -1.77
C GLY A 168 8.33 15.11 -1.92
N ILE A 169 8.55 13.79 -1.81
CA ILE A 169 7.50 12.78 -2.02
C ILE A 169 6.59 12.72 -0.78
N VAL A 170 5.28 12.73 -1.00
CA VAL A 170 4.27 12.64 0.07
C VAL A 170 4.30 11.25 0.74
N GLY A 171 4.00 11.20 2.04
CA GLY A 171 3.96 9.98 2.84
C GLY A 171 5.02 9.99 3.93
N GLU A 172 4.64 9.50 5.11
CA GLU A 172 5.47 9.55 6.32
C GLU A 172 5.62 8.16 6.98
N ARG A 173 4.83 7.17 6.55
CA ARG A 173 4.94 5.78 7.03
C ARG A 173 5.36 4.86 5.89
N TYR A 174 4.93 3.60 5.90
CA TYR A 174 5.35 2.59 4.93
C TYR A 174 4.92 2.91 3.48
N GLU A 175 3.85 3.69 3.28
CA GLU A 175 3.39 4.13 1.96
C GLU A 175 4.42 4.98 1.20
N TYR A 176 5.32 5.66 1.91
CA TYR A 176 6.37 6.48 1.30
C TYR A 176 7.22 5.67 0.31
N GLU A 177 7.57 4.44 0.67
CA GLU A 177 8.37 3.56 -0.16
C GLU A 177 7.66 3.19 -1.48
N MET A 178 6.33 3.05 -1.47
CA MET A 178 5.54 2.84 -2.67
C MET A 178 5.46 4.12 -3.51
N ASN A 179 5.28 5.27 -2.86
CA ASN A 179 5.23 6.57 -3.54
C ASN A 179 6.56 6.90 -4.24
N VAL A 180 7.70 6.49 -3.68
CA VAL A 180 9.02 6.56 -4.36
C VAL A 180 9.00 5.80 -5.70
N LEU A 181 8.45 4.59 -5.74
CA LEU A 181 8.37 3.81 -6.98
C LEU A 181 7.46 4.47 -8.03
N LEU A 182 6.32 5.01 -7.58
CA LEU A 182 5.39 5.74 -8.44
C LEU A 182 6.01 7.02 -9.00
N GLU A 183 6.70 7.79 -8.16
CA GLU A 183 7.42 9.01 -8.57
C GLU A 183 8.52 8.68 -9.59
N CYS A 184 9.31 7.63 -9.34
CA CYS A 184 10.32 7.17 -10.30
C CYS A 184 9.70 6.79 -11.64
N SER A 185 8.56 6.09 -11.63
CA SER A 185 7.82 5.74 -12.84
C SER A 185 7.31 6.96 -13.60
N GLY A 186 6.72 7.94 -12.90
CA GLY A 186 6.21 9.17 -13.52
C GLY A 186 7.32 10.06 -14.09
N CYS A 187 8.48 10.10 -13.41
CA CYS A 187 9.63 10.90 -13.81
C CYS A 187 10.63 10.17 -14.73
N HIS A 188 10.30 8.96 -15.19
CA HIS A 188 11.19 8.14 -16.04
C HIS A 188 12.57 7.88 -15.42
N ILE A 189 12.64 7.81 -14.09
CA ILE A 189 13.84 7.38 -13.37
C ILE A 189 13.91 5.85 -13.51
N PRO A 190 14.97 5.29 -14.13
CA PRO A 190 15.04 3.84 -14.33
C PRO A 190 15.08 3.09 -13.00
N ILE A 191 14.28 2.03 -12.90
CA ILE A 191 14.27 1.11 -11.77
C ILE A 191 14.91 -0.20 -12.20
N LYS A 192 15.91 -0.66 -11.44
CA LYS A 192 16.58 -1.95 -11.66
C LYS A 192 16.52 -2.82 -10.42
N GLU A 193 16.43 -4.13 -10.62
CA GLU A 193 16.36 -5.10 -9.53
C GLU A 193 17.60 -6.00 -9.51
N VAL A 194 18.23 -6.07 -8.35
CA VAL A 194 19.36 -6.95 -8.05
C VAL A 194 18.87 -8.07 -7.14
N SER A 195 19.21 -9.32 -7.47
CA SER A 195 18.82 -10.46 -6.63
C SER A 195 19.59 -10.44 -5.31
N ILE A 196 18.87 -10.63 -4.19
CA ILE A 196 19.44 -10.71 -2.83
C ILE A 196 19.03 -12.01 -2.13
N GLU A 197 19.81 -12.43 -1.12
CA GLU A 197 19.52 -13.62 -0.30
C GLU A 197 18.92 -13.20 1.04
N THR A 198 17.63 -13.46 1.26
CA THR A 198 16.99 -13.13 2.55
C THR A 198 17.35 -14.14 3.62
N VAL A 199 17.84 -13.68 4.77
CA VAL A 199 17.92 -14.49 6.00
C VAL A 199 16.66 -14.22 6.81
N TYR A 200 15.82 -15.24 6.96
CA TYR A 200 14.67 -15.17 7.86
C TYR A 200 15.12 -15.51 9.29
N LEU A 201 15.36 -14.48 10.10
CA LEU A 201 15.59 -14.64 11.55
C LEU A 201 14.22 -14.74 12.26
N ASP A 202 14.04 -15.78 13.07
CA ASP A 202 12.91 -15.98 13.99
C ASP A 202 11.52 -15.63 13.43
N ASN A 203 11.16 -16.17 12.27
CA ASN A 203 9.82 -16.02 11.66
C ASN A 203 9.31 -14.56 11.55
N ASN A 204 10.21 -13.58 11.37
CA ASN A 204 9.85 -12.17 11.20
C ASN A 204 9.33 -11.48 12.48
N SER A 205 9.64 -12.02 13.67
CA SER A 205 9.17 -11.50 14.97
C SER A 205 9.73 -10.11 15.35
N SER A 206 10.84 -9.70 14.75
CA SER A 206 11.49 -8.39 14.96
C SER A 206 10.97 -7.29 14.02
N SER A 207 10.21 -7.64 12.98
CA SER A 207 9.56 -6.65 12.12
C SER A 207 8.35 -6.10 12.86
N HIS A 208 8.43 -4.83 13.32
CA HIS A 208 7.28 -4.10 13.87
C HIS A 208 6.20 -3.77 12.82
N PHE A 209 6.26 -4.39 11.65
CA PHE A 209 5.13 -4.49 10.76
C PHE A 209 4.09 -5.42 11.42
N ASP A 210 3.21 -4.84 12.24
CA ASP A 210 2.04 -5.53 12.79
C ASP A 210 1.09 -5.80 11.63
N THR A 211 1.39 -6.88 10.91
CA THR A 211 0.89 -7.23 9.58
C THR A 211 -0.63 -7.20 9.54
N LEU A 212 -1.27 -7.52 10.67
CA LEU A 212 -2.71 -7.53 10.82
C LEU A 212 -3.28 -6.16 11.14
N LYS A 213 -2.66 -5.34 12.00
CA LYS A 213 -3.18 -4.02 12.33
C LYS A 213 -2.98 -3.02 11.20
N ASP A 214 -1.84 -3.06 10.52
CA ASP A 214 -1.54 -2.16 9.41
C ASP A 214 -2.28 -2.58 8.13
N SER A 215 -2.34 -3.88 7.84
CA SER A 215 -3.25 -4.38 6.79
C SER A 215 -4.70 -4.13 7.14
N TYR A 216 -5.13 -4.32 8.40
CA TYR A 216 -6.47 -3.95 8.82
C TYR A 216 -6.70 -2.46 8.64
N ARG A 217 -5.76 -1.57 8.92
CA ARG A 217 -5.99 -0.13 8.73
C ARG A 217 -6.18 0.23 7.25
N ILE A 218 -5.43 -0.42 6.35
CA ILE A 218 -5.56 -0.27 4.89
C ILE A 218 -6.85 -0.90 4.38
N TYR A 219 -7.18 -2.12 4.81
CA TYR A 219 -8.34 -2.88 4.34
C TYR A 219 -9.61 -2.59 5.14
N LYS A 220 -9.59 -1.89 6.29
CA LYS A 220 -10.75 -1.70 7.16
C LYS A 220 -11.86 -0.96 6.44
N GLU A 221 -11.52 0.04 5.65
CA GLU A 221 -12.51 0.77 4.85
C GLU A 221 -13.09 -0.12 3.74
N ILE A 222 -12.26 -0.93 3.09
CA ILE A 222 -12.71 -1.93 2.10
C ILE A 222 -13.58 -3.02 2.75
N LEU A 223 -13.18 -3.59 3.89
CA LEU A 223 -13.91 -4.62 4.62
C LEU A 223 -15.25 -4.11 5.15
N LYS A 224 -15.27 -2.89 5.70
CA LYS A 224 -16.51 -2.24 6.11
C LYS A 224 -17.43 -1.98 4.90
N PHE A 225 -16.89 -1.54 3.78
CA PHE A 225 -17.63 -1.34 2.54
C PHE A 225 -18.18 -2.67 1.98
N SER A 226 -17.38 -3.74 2.01
CA SER A 226 -17.81 -5.10 1.64
C SER A 226 -18.95 -5.57 2.53
N ALA A 227 -18.84 -5.39 3.86
CA ALA A 227 -19.88 -5.76 4.80
C ALA A 227 -21.17 -4.96 4.59
N ALA A 228 -21.08 -3.65 4.32
CA ALA A 228 -22.22 -2.81 3.99
C ALA A 228 -22.90 -3.25 2.69
N SER A 229 -22.10 -3.53 1.66
CA SER A 229 -22.59 -4.01 0.36
C SER A 229 -23.25 -5.39 0.47
N PHE A 230 -22.68 -6.29 1.27
CA PHE A 230 -23.26 -7.60 1.53
C PHE A 230 -24.56 -7.51 2.33
N GLY A 231 -24.61 -6.64 3.35
CA GLY A 231 -25.84 -6.35 4.09
C GLY A 231 -26.94 -5.79 3.18
N SER A 232 -26.58 -4.88 2.27
CA SER A 232 -27.49 -4.35 1.25
C SER A 232 -28.04 -5.45 0.34
N PHE A 233 -27.20 -6.39 -0.10
CA PHE A 233 -27.63 -7.56 -0.87
C PHE A 233 -28.62 -8.44 -0.11
N LEU A 234 -28.38 -8.72 1.18
CA LEU A 234 -29.31 -9.50 2.00
C LEU A 234 -30.66 -8.80 2.18
N ILE A 235 -30.64 -7.48 2.38
CA ILE A 235 -31.85 -6.66 2.46
C ILE A 235 -32.60 -6.66 1.13
N ASP A 236 -31.88 -6.52 0.01
CA ASP A 236 -32.46 -6.58 -1.33
C ASP A 236 -33.20 -7.91 -1.54
N TYR A 237 -32.53 -9.03 -1.26
CA TYR A 237 -33.11 -10.36 -1.41
C TYR A 237 -34.29 -10.60 -0.46
N GLY A 238 -34.16 -10.21 0.81
CA GLY A 238 -35.23 -10.35 1.81
C GLY A 238 -36.46 -9.51 1.48
N MET A 239 -36.26 -8.24 1.12
CA MET A 239 -37.34 -7.34 0.72
C MET A 239 -38.01 -7.78 -0.57
N TYR A 240 -37.23 -8.22 -1.56
CA TYR A 240 -37.79 -8.78 -2.80
C TYR A 240 -38.68 -9.99 -2.52
N SER A 241 -38.20 -10.91 -1.68
CA SER A 241 -38.94 -12.12 -1.31
C SER A 241 -40.24 -11.77 -0.57
N LEU A 242 -40.19 -10.84 0.39
CA LEU A 242 -41.33 -10.39 1.17
C LEU A 242 -42.37 -9.66 0.31
N LEU A 243 -41.93 -8.68 -0.49
CA LEU A 243 -42.83 -7.91 -1.36
C LEU A 243 -43.46 -8.81 -2.42
N THR A 244 -42.71 -9.77 -2.96
CA THR A 244 -43.27 -10.74 -3.92
C THR A 244 -44.33 -11.61 -3.25
N ALA A 245 -44.10 -12.09 -2.02
CA ALA A 245 -45.08 -12.90 -1.29
C ALA A 245 -46.38 -12.13 -0.99
N ILE A 246 -46.27 -10.83 -0.67
CA ILE A 246 -47.43 -9.96 -0.37
C ILE A 246 -48.18 -9.59 -1.66
N THR A 247 -47.45 -9.28 -2.74
CA THR A 247 -48.06 -8.79 -3.99
C THR A 247 -48.57 -9.91 -4.89
N ALA A 248 -48.07 -11.14 -4.72
CA ALA A 248 -48.52 -12.33 -5.45
C ALA A 248 -50.02 -12.63 -5.28
N THR A 249 -50.65 -12.16 -4.20
CA THR A 249 -52.08 -12.39 -3.93
C THR A 249 -52.99 -11.22 -4.36
N GLY A 250 -52.43 -10.04 -4.69
CA GLY A 250 -53.20 -8.81 -4.91
C GLY A 250 -53.01 -8.12 -6.26
N PHE A 251 -51.92 -8.38 -6.99
CA PHE A 251 -51.65 -7.78 -8.30
C PHE A 251 -51.93 -8.76 -9.43
N ALA A 252 -52.67 -8.33 -10.46
CA ALA A 252 -52.88 -9.12 -11.68
C ALA A 252 -51.53 -9.37 -12.41
N ASN A 253 -50.96 -10.56 -12.21
CA ASN A 253 -49.96 -11.35 -12.94
C ASN A 253 -48.82 -10.71 -13.78
N GLY A 254 -48.59 -9.40 -13.77
CA GLY A 254 -47.51 -8.76 -14.55
C GLY A 254 -46.71 -7.70 -13.79
N GLY A 255 -47.34 -6.93 -12.89
CA GLY A 255 -46.69 -5.80 -12.20
C GLY A 255 -45.99 -6.15 -10.88
N ALA A 256 -46.36 -7.26 -10.25
CA ALA A 256 -45.92 -7.63 -8.89
C ALA A 256 -44.40 -7.81 -8.77
N VAL A 257 -43.80 -8.48 -9.77
CA VAL A 257 -42.36 -8.76 -9.78
C VAL A 257 -41.55 -7.47 -9.98
N ALA A 258 -41.98 -6.63 -10.93
CA ALA A 258 -41.32 -5.34 -11.19
C ALA A 258 -41.41 -4.42 -9.98
N PHE A 259 -42.59 -4.30 -9.37
CA PHE A 259 -42.81 -3.52 -8.15
C PHE A 259 -41.95 -4.02 -6.99
N SER A 260 -41.93 -5.34 -6.76
CA SER A 260 -41.14 -5.96 -5.68
C SER A 260 -39.64 -5.75 -5.87
N ASN A 261 -39.15 -5.89 -7.11
CA ASN A 261 -37.73 -5.65 -7.42
C ASN A 261 -37.35 -4.17 -7.26
N ILE A 262 -38.15 -3.24 -7.79
CA ILE A 262 -37.87 -1.80 -7.64
C ILE A 262 -37.91 -1.39 -6.17
N GLY A 263 -38.92 -1.83 -5.42
CA GLY A 263 -39.05 -1.54 -3.99
C GLY A 263 -37.86 -2.08 -3.18
N ALA A 264 -37.47 -3.34 -3.42
CA ALA A 264 -36.30 -3.93 -2.78
C ALA A 264 -35.00 -3.16 -3.08
N ARG A 265 -34.80 -2.76 -4.34
CA ARG A 265 -33.62 -2.00 -4.79
C ARG A 265 -33.53 -0.62 -4.17
N ILE A 266 -34.66 0.06 -3.99
CA ILE A 266 -34.70 1.37 -3.33
C ILE A 266 -34.31 1.21 -1.85
N VAL A 267 -34.91 0.24 -1.14
CA VAL A 267 -34.63 0.02 0.28
C VAL A 267 -33.18 -0.40 0.50
N SER A 268 -32.66 -1.31 -0.32
CA SER A 268 -31.27 -1.79 -0.23
C SER A 268 -30.26 -0.69 -0.55
N ALA A 269 -30.54 0.17 -1.54
CA ALA A 269 -29.69 1.32 -1.89
C ALA A 269 -29.68 2.40 -0.80
N VAL A 270 -30.84 2.70 -0.20
CA VAL A 270 -30.94 3.65 0.91
C VAL A 270 -30.14 3.16 2.12
N PHE A 271 -30.28 1.88 2.48
CA PHE A 271 -29.46 1.27 3.53
C PHE A 271 -27.97 1.37 3.23
N ASN A 272 -27.55 0.98 2.02
CA ASN A 272 -26.15 1.00 1.60
C ASN A 272 -25.56 2.41 1.69
N TYR A 273 -26.30 3.41 1.21
CA TYR A 273 -25.94 4.82 1.33
C TYR A 273 -25.77 5.25 2.80
N MET A 274 -26.73 4.94 3.67
CA MET A 274 -26.69 5.33 5.08
C MET A 274 -25.47 4.73 5.80
N VAL A 275 -25.22 3.43 5.61
CA VAL A 275 -24.08 2.75 6.23
C VAL A 275 -22.76 3.27 5.68
N ASN A 276 -22.64 3.45 4.36
CA ASN A 276 -21.41 3.98 3.76
C ASN A 276 -21.11 5.40 4.24
N ARG A 277 -22.13 6.27 4.28
CA ARG A 277 -21.97 7.65 4.76
C ARG A 277 -21.57 7.70 6.23
N ASN A 278 -22.28 6.98 7.11
CA ASN A 278 -22.16 7.17 8.55
C ASN A 278 -21.11 6.27 9.22
N MET A 279 -20.87 5.06 8.70
CA MET A 279 -20.02 4.06 9.36
C MET A 279 -18.72 3.73 8.60
N VAL A 280 -18.78 3.74 7.27
CA VAL A 280 -17.62 3.41 6.42
C VAL A 280 -16.74 4.64 6.23
N PHE A 281 -17.29 5.70 5.66
CA PHE A 281 -16.54 6.90 5.28
C PHE A 281 -16.70 8.08 6.25
N GLN A 282 -17.70 8.06 7.13
CA GLN A 282 -17.95 9.09 8.14
C GLN A 282 -18.00 10.52 7.54
N SER A 283 -18.70 10.66 6.41
CA SER A 283 -18.70 11.91 5.65
C SER A 283 -19.48 13.03 6.35
N LYS A 284 -18.87 14.22 6.38
CA LYS A 284 -19.49 15.48 6.84
C LYS A 284 -20.17 16.26 5.69
N GLU A 285 -20.23 15.73 4.47
CA GLU A 285 -20.92 16.39 3.35
C GLU A 285 -22.44 16.54 3.60
N ASN A 286 -23.01 17.55 2.93
CA ASN A 286 -24.45 17.78 2.92
C ASN A 286 -25.19 16.51 2.41
N PRO A 287 -26.15 15.96 3.20
CA PRO A 287 -26.78 14.69 2.90
C PRO A 287 -27.52 14.65 1.57
N VAL A 288 -28.10 15.77 1.12
CA VAL A 288 -28.84 15.84 -0.15
C VAL A 288 -27.87 15.78 -1.32
N LYS A 289 -26.76 16.52 -1.24
CA LYS A 289 -25.73 16.55 -2.29
C LYS A 289 -25.03 15.20 -2.44
N SER A 290 -24.66 14.56 -1.33
CA SER A 290 -24.02 13.23 -1.36
C SER A 290 -24.97 12.13 -1.82
N ALA A 291 -26.27 12.21 -1.48
CA ALA A 291 -27.28 11.29 -1.99
C ALA A 291 -27.45 11.40 -3.51
N LEU A 292 -27.48 12.62 -4.06
CA LEU A 292 -27.57 12.83 -5.51
C LEU A 292 -26.36 12.25 -6.24
N LYS A 293 -25.14 12.51 -5.74
CA LYS A 293 -23.91 11.91 -6.30
C LYS A 293 -23.94 10.38 -6.25
N TYR A 294 -24.40 9.81 -5.13
CA TYR A 294 -24.52 8.36 -4.97
C TYR A 294 -25.54 7.76 -5.93
N PHE A 295 -26.69 8.42 -6.12
CA PHE A 295 -27.70 8.00 -7.09
C PHE A 295 -27.15 8.00 -8.52
N THR A 296 -26.45 9.08 -8.93
CA THR A 296 -25.80 9.15 -10.24
C THR A 296 -24.79 8.04 -10.44
N LEU A 297 -23.98 7.73 -9.40
CA LEU A 297 -23.05 6.61 -9.43
C LEU A 297 -23.78 5.27 -9.59
N ALA A 298 -24.86 5.03 -8.84
CA ALA A 298 -25.63 3.78 -8.93
C ALA A 298 -26.22 3.56 -10.33
N VAL A 299 -26.77 4.60 -10.96
CA VAL A 299 -27.25 4.55 -12.34
C VAL A 299 -26.10 4.28 -13.32
N GLY A 300 -24.97 4.95 -13.13
CA GLY A 300 -23.77 4.74 -13.96
C GLY A 300 -23.23 3.31 -13.87
N ILE A 301 -23.20 2.74 -12.66
CA ILE A 301 -22.80 1.34 -12.44
C ILE A 301 -23.79 0.39 -13.10
N LEU A 302 -25.09 0.64 -13.00
CA LEU A 302 -26.11 -0.21 -13.63
C LEU A 302 -25.91 -0.29 -15.14
N VAL A 303 -25.82 0.87 -15.80
CA VAL A 303 -25.61 0.96 -17.26
C VAL A 303 -24.25 0.37 -17.64
N GLY A 304 -23.21 0.72 -16.89
CA GLY A 304 -21.85 0.24 -17.11
C GLY A 304 -21.72 -1.28 -16.98
N ASN A 305 -22.39 -1.88 -15.99
CA ASN A 305 -22.44 -3.33 -15.78
C ASN A 305 -22.99 -4.03 -17.03
N THR A 306 -24.11 -3.53 -17.56
CA THR A 306 -24.73 -4.11 -18.76
C THR A 306 -23.79 -4.03 -19.96
N ILE A 307 -23.22 -2.86 -20.24
CA ILE A 307 -22.33 -2.65 -21.39
C ILE A 307 -21.05 -3.50 -21.25
N MET A 308 -20.44 -3.52 -20.08
CA MET A 308 -19.20 -4.28 -19.84
C MET A 308 -19.43 -5.78 -19.99
N LEU A 309 -20.54 -6.30 -19.47
CA LEU A 309 -20.87 -7.71 -19.60
C LEU A 309 -21.09 -8.08 -21.08
N GLU A 310 -21.80 -7.23 -21.84
CA GLU A 310 -22.00 -7.40 -23.28
C GLU A 310 -20.65 -7.48 -24.02
N ILE A 311 -19.70 -6.58 -23.71
CA ILE A 311 -18.37 -6.57 -24.32
C ILE A 311 -17.60 -7.85 -23.94
N LEU A 312 -17.59 -8.23 -22.67
CA LEU A 312 -16.85 -9.41 -22.21
C LEU A 312 -17.38 -10.70 -22.84
N VAL A 313 -18.70 -10.86 -22.92
CA VAL A 313 -19.32 -12.09 -23.43
C VAL A 313 -19.33 -12.10 -24.96
N ASN A 314 -19.81 -11.04 -25.60
CA ASN A 314 -20.09 -11.04 -27.03
C ASN A 314 -18.91 -10.57 -27.88
N ALA A 315 -18.12 -9.60 -27.40
CA ALA A 315 -16.96 -9.10 -28.17
C ALA A 315 -15.66 -9.87 -27.85
N ILE A 316 -15.46 -10.26 -26.59
CA ILE A 316 -14.25 -10.96 -26.14
C ILE A 316 -14.44 -12.49 -26.11
N GLY A 317 -15.69 -12.98 -26.18
CA GLY A 317 -15.99 -14.42 -26.18
C GLY A 317 -15.81 -15.08 -24.80
N MET A 318 -15.85 -14.30 -23.71
CA MET A 318 -15.71 -14.81 -22.36
C MET A 318 -16.96 -15.58 -21.94
N ASN A 319 -16.78 -16.67 -21.20
CA ASN A 319 -17.89 -17.39 -20.59
C ASN A 319 -18.77 -16.44 -19.76
N HIS A 320 -20.09 -16.49 -19.92
CA HIS A 320 -21.02 -15.53 -19.30
C HIS A 320 -21.02 -15.55 -17.77
N TYR A 321 -20.72 -16.68 -17.14
CA TYR A 321 -20.56 -16.74 -15.68
C TYR A 321 -19.28 -16.04 -15.24
N VAL A 322 -18.17 -16.25 -15.96
CA VAL A 322 -16.88 -15.61 -15.66
C VAL A 322 -16.93 -14.11 -15.94
N GLY A 323 -17.49 -13.71 -17.09
CA GLY A 323 -17.69 -12.31 -17.46
C GLY A 323 -18.55 -11.55 -16.45
N LYS A 324 -19.60 -12.20 -15.92
CA LYS A 324 -20.43 -11.62 -14.86
C LYS A 324 -19.62 -11.39 -13.58
N LEU A 325 -18.86 -12.36 -13.11
CA LEU A 325 -18.02 -12.20 -11.92
C LEU A 325 -16.96 -11.10 -12.10
N CYS A 326 -16.31 -11.05 -13.26
CA CYS A 326 -15.33 -10.01 -13.57
C CYS A 326 -15.97 -8.61 -13.57
N THR A 327 -17.15 -8.47 -14.17
CA THR A 327 -17.88 -7.19 -14.23
C THR A 327 -18.25 -6.71 -12.84
N GLU A 328 -18.88 -7.56 -12.03
CA GLU A 328 -19.27 -7.23 -10.65
C GLU A 328 -18.06 -6.85 -9.79
N PHE A 329 -16.94 -7.57 -9.96
CA PHE A 329 -15.70 -7.25 -9.25
C PHE A 329 -15.14 -5.87 -9.64
N ILE A 330 -15.06 -5.57 -10.94
CA ILE A 330 -14.58 -4.28 -11.44
C ILE A 330 -15.44 -3.13 -10.90
N PHE A 331 -16.76 -3.25 -11.00
CA PHE A 331 -17.67 -2.19 -10.57
C PHE A 331 -17.78 -2.08 -9.04
N PHE A 332 -17.53 -3.16 -8.29
CA PHE A 332 -17.37 -3.09 -6.84
C PHE A 332 -16.20 -2.16 -6.45
N PHE A 333 -15.02 -2.33 -7.06
CA PHE A 333 -13.87 -1.46 -6.80
C PHE A 333 -14.06 -0.05 -7.35
N ALA A 334 -14.66 0.10 -8.53
CA ALA A 334 -14.98 1.42 -9.08
C ALA A 334 -15.95 2.19 -8.18
N SER A 335 -16.97 1.50 -7.66
CA SER A 335 -17.93 2.07 -6.71
C SER A 335 -17.25 2.50 -5.41
N TRP A 336 -16.40 1.65 -4.84
CA TRP A 336 -15.61 1.99 -3.66
C TRP A 336 -14.71 3.21 -3.90
N PHE A 337 -14.01 3.25 -5.03
CA PHE A 337 -13.10 4.35 -5.39
C PHE A 337 -13.85 5.68 -5.54
N VAL A 338 -14.97 5.69 -6.28
CA VAL A 338 -15.76 6.91 -6.47
C VAL A 338 -16.37 7.38 -5.15
N GLN A 339 -16.87 6.45 -4.34
CA GLN A 339 -17.46 6.79 -3.04
C GLN A 339 -16.44 7.36 -2.06
N SER A 340 -15.25 6.76 -1.96
CA SER A 340 -14.18 7.21 -1.06
C SER A 340 -13.57 8.56 -1.46
N HIS A 341 -13.40 8.84 -2.76
CA HIS A 341 -12.64 10.00 -3.23
C HIS A 341 -13.52 11.19 -3.68
N PHE A 342 -14.74 10.94 -4.15
CA PHE A 342 -15.58 11.99 -4.77
C PHE A 342 -16.92 12.24 -4.07
N ILE A 343 -17.49 11.22 -3.42
CA ILE A 343 -18.80 11.33 -2.76
C ILE A 343 -18.66 11.58 -1.27
N PHE A 344 -17.82 10.82 -0.58
CA PHE A 344 -17.69 10.83 0.87
C PHE A 344 -16.31 11.27 1.33
N GLN A 345 -15.86 12.42 0.81
CA GLN A 345 -14.59 13.02 1.21
C GLN A 345 -14.58 13.26 2.73
N LYS A 346 -13.61 12.66 3.42
CA LYS A 346 -13.20 13.15 4.74
C LYS A 346 -12.58 14.52 4.52
N LYS A 347 -13.20 15.57 5.05
CA LYS A 347 -12.45 16.81 5.28
C LYS A 347 -11.39 16.48 6.32
N GLU A 348 -10.13 16.53 5.92
CA GLU A 348 -9.01 16.56 6.87
C GLU A 348 -9.24 17.76 7.81
N GLU A 349 -9.27 17.49 9.11
CA GLU A 349 -9.10 18.50 10.16
C GLU A 349 -7.62 18.64 10.49
#